data_AF-A0A9P7KFY9-F1
#
_entry.id   AF-A0A9P7KFY9-F1
#
_cell.length_a   1.000
_cell.length_b   1.000
_cell.length_c   1.000
_cell.angle_alpha   90.00
_cell.angle_beta   90.00
_cell.angle_gamma   90.00
#
_symmetry.space_group_name_H-M   'P 1'
#
loop_
_entity.id
_entity.type
_entity.pdbx_description
1 polymer ?
#
loop_
_entity_poly.entity_id
_entity_poly.type
_entity_poly.pdbx_seq_one_letter_code
_entity_poly.pdbx_strand_id
1 'polypeptide(L)'
;MPSDNATYDIIFVGDHIQPARYFSNLVLPSETFTHHVGKPSPSLAGRAVIVPTGRCVGGGSSVNFINCGTVAMYTRAAASDYDDWEIVHKNPGWGSKQLISLLKKAETFQNGGDAETHGTSGPIKASFADENFNVGSQFLAVAAQYDKDPETPHHSYVDLTNGRRSDTPHNYIYDKGHNGLTILERRRVVRVIFE
;
A
#
# COMPACT_ATOMS: atom_id res chain seq x y z
N MET A 1 2.78 -32.14 30.27
CA MET A 1 2.80 -31.70 28.87
C MET A 1 3.30 -30.26 28.89
N PRO A 2 4.53 -29.98 28.45
CA PRO A 2 5.05 -28.61 28.50
C PRO A 2 4.34 -27.77 27.43
N SER A 3 3.89 -26.60 27.85
CA SER A 3 3.31 -25.55 27.03
C SER A 3 4.40 -24.90 26.17
N ASP A 4 4.48 -25.29 24.90
CA ASP A 4 5.31 -24.61 23.91
C ASP A 4 4.60 -23.33 23.48
N ASN A 5 4.81 -22.26 24.25
CA ASN A 5 4.70 -20.89 23.74
C ASN A 5 5.83 -20.71 22.72
N ALA A 6 5.63 -21.21 21.50
CA ALA A 6 6.47 -20.92 20.36
C ALA A 6 6.39 -19.41 20.09
N THR A 7 7.37 -18.70 20.62
CA THR A 7 7.69 -17.34 20.20
C THR A 7 8.23 -17.52 18.78
N TYR A 8 7.36 -17.37 17.78
CA TYR A 8 7.81 -17.40 16.41
C TYR A 8 8.66 -16.15 16.19
N ASP A 9 9.93 -16.36 15.85
CA ASP A 9 10.79 -15.34 15.24
C ASP A 9 10.15 -14.94 13.91
N ILE A 10 9.10 -14.11 13.97
CA ILE A 10 8.71 -13.22 12.89
C ILE A 10 9.99 -12.46 12.59
N ILE A 11 10.50 -12.55 11.36
CA ILE A 11 11.63 -11.71 10.92
C ILE A 11 11.33 -10.30 11.41
N PHE A 12 12.08 -9.84 12.42
CA PHE A 12 11.75 -8.63 13.15
C PHE A 12 11.65 -7.49 12.12
N VAL A 13 10.45 -6.93 12.01
CA VAL A 13 9.91 -6.16 10.88
C VAL A 13 10.47 -4.73 10.85
N GLY A 14 11.69 -4.52 11.36
CA GLY A 14 12.35 -3.21 11.41
C GLY A 14 12.57 -2.59 10.02
N ASP A 15 12.83 -3.43 9.02
CA ASP A 15 13.13 -3.00 7.65
C ASP A 15 11.89 -2.61 6.83
N HIS A 16 10.69 -2.96 7.30
CA HIS A 16 9.43 -2.72 6.59
C HIS A 16 8.68 -1.50 7.14
N ILE A 17 8.77 -1.24 8.44
CA ILE A 17 8.11 -0.10 9.09
C ILE A 17 8.76 1.24 8.78
N GLN A 18 10.00 1.21 8.28
CA GLN A 18 10.75 2.38 7.86
C GLN A 18 10.50 2.65 6.39
N PRO A 19 9.58 3.57 6.06
CA PRO A 19 9.61 4.32 4.82
C PRO A 19 10.88 4.22 3.97
N ALA A 20 11.90 5.04 4.28
CA ALA A 20 13.09 5.28 3.46
C ALA A 20 13.88 4.04 3.00
N ARG A 21 13.64 2.85 3.59
CA ARG A 21 14.26 1.58 3.21
C ARG A 21 13.77 1.01 1.87
N TYR A 22 12.79 1.63 1.21
CA TYR A 22 12.33 1.22 -0.12
C TYR A 22 13.48 0.98 -1.11
N PHE A 23 14.40 1.94 -1.25
CA PHE A 23 15.49 1.83 -2.22
C PHE A 23 16.46 0.69 -1.88
N SER A 24 16.78 0.49 -0.59
CA SER A 24 17.60 -0.65 -0.17
C SER A 24 16.89 -1.99 -0.41
N ASN A 25 15.57 -2.03 -0.29
CA ASN A 25 14.78 -3.24 -0.49
C ASN A 25 14.72 -3.68 -1.96
N LEU A 26 14.85 -2.75 -2.91
CA LEU A 26 14.88 -3.05 -4.35
C LEU A 26 16.21 -3.64 -4.84
N VAL A 27 17.31 -3.43 -4.12
CA VAL A 27 18.64 -3.88 -4.57
C VAL A 27 18.75 -5.40 -4.45
N LEU A 28 19.35 -6.03 -5.46
CA LEU A 28 19.60 -7.47 -5.45
C LEU A 28 20.88 -7.82 -4.65
N PRO A 29 20.88 -8.92 -3.86
CA PRO A 29 19.75 -9.82 -3.58
C PRO A 29 18.74 -9.19 -2.61
N SER A 30 17.44 -9.39 -2.87
CA SER A 30 16.37 -8.89 -2.01
C SER A 30 15.59 -10.06 -1.41
N GLU A 31 15.40 -10.04 -0.10
CA GLU A 31 14.49 -10.96 0.60
C GLU A 31 13.03 -10.46 0.56
N THR A 32 12.84 -9.17 0.25
CA THR A 32 11.55 -8.47 0.38
C THR A 32 10.85 -8.27 -0.97
N PHE A 33 11.54 -8.53 -2.09
CA PHE A 33 10.98 -8.53 -3.44
C PHE A 33 11.27 -9.83 -4.21
N THR A 34 10.32 -10.25 -5.03
CA THR A 34 10.55 -11.20 -6.13
C THR A 34 10.65 -10.42 -7.44
N HIS A 35 11.65 -10.73 -8.26
CA HIS A 35 11.84 -10.08 -9.55
C HIS A 35 11.38 -11.02 -10.68
N HIS A 36 10.26 -10.68 -11.32
CA HIS A 36 9.73 -11.45 -12.43
C HIS A 36 10.28 -10.91 -13.75
N VAL A 37 10.97 -11.75 -14.51
CA VAL A 37 11.51 -11.37 -15.82
C VAL A 37 10.49 -11.74 -16.91
N GLY A 38 9.98 -10.73 -17.61
CA GLY A 38 9.10 -10.89 -18.74
C GLY A 38 9.84 -11.40 -19.99
N LYS A 39 9.08 -11.80 -21.00
CA LYS A 39 9.66 -12.12 -22.31
C LYS A 39 10.12 -10.83 -23.01
N PRO A 40 11.19 -10.88 -23.83
CA PRO A 40 11.55 -9.79 -24.73
C PRO A 40 10.35 -9.32 -25.56
N SER A 41 10.15 -8.00 -25.67
CA SER A 41 9.04 -7.42 -26.43
C SER A 41 9.53 -6.51 -27.55
N PRO A 42 9.05 -6.66 -28.80
CA PRO A 42 9.33 -5.71 -29.88
C PRO A 42 8.92 -4.27 -29.55
N SER A 43 7.79 -4.09 -28.83
CA SER A 43 7.32 -2.78 -28.38
C SER A 43 8.30 -2.09 -27.41
N LEU A 44 9.24 -2.85 -26.86
CA LEU A 44 10.28 -2.36 -25.94
C LEU A 44 11.68 -2.47 -26.54
N ALA A 45 11.77 -2.47 -27.89
CA ALA A 45 13.01 -2.63 -28.65
C ALA A 45 13.77 -3.93 -28.28
N GLY A 46 13.02 -5.02 -28.07
CA GLY A 46 13.58 -6.32 -27.73
C GLY A 46 13.99 -6.47 -26.25
N ARG A 47 13.73 -5.49 -25.39
CA ARG A 47 14.02 -5.61 -23.95
C ARG A 47 13.03 -6.52 -23.23
N ALA A 48 13.53 -7.25 -22.25
CA ALA A 48 12.75 -7.98 -21.26
C ALA A 48 12.51 -7.10 -20.04
N VAL A 49 11.24 -6.91 -19.65
CA VAL A 49 10.89 -6.11 -18.46
C VAL A 49 11.14 -6.92 -17.21
N ILE A 50 11.69 -6.27 -16.19
CA ILE A 50 11.76 -6.82 -14.83
C ILE A 50 10.62 -6.19 -14.03
N VAL A 51 9.75 -7.01 -13.46
CA VAL A 51 8.61 -6.60 -12.64
C VAL A 51 8.85 -7.06 -11.20
N PRO A 52 9.29 -6.15 -10.30
CA PRO A 52 9.45 -6.48 -8.88
C PRO A 52 8.07 -6.55 -8.20
N THR A 53 7.86 -7.55 -7.34
CA THR A 53 6.65 -7.73 -6.52
C THR A 53 7.03 -7.97 -5.07
N GLY A 54 6.30 -7.36 -4.12
CA GLY A 54 6.58 -7.52 -2.70
C GLY A 54 6.43 -8.98 -2.25
N ARG A 55 7.45 -9.50 -1.56
CA ARG A 55 7.60 -10.89 -1.13
C ARG A 55 7.85 -10.98 0.38
N CYS A 56 7.01 -10.33 1.15
CA CYS A 56 7.00 -10.37 2.62
C CYS A 56 5.56 -10.39 3.12
N VAL A 57 5.36 -10.57 4.43
CA VAL A 57 4.02 -10.42 5.02
C VAL A 57 3.54 -8.98 4.80
N GLY A 58 2.32 -8.82 4.29
CA GLY A 58 1.78 -7.53 3.80
C GLY A 58 2.06 -7.23 2.33
N GLY A 59 2.93 -8.01 1.67
CA GLY A 59 3.19 -7.89 0.24
C GLY A 59 3.61 -6.48 -0.14
N GLY A 60 2.89 -5.87 -1.10
CA GLY A 60 3.16 -4.52 -1.57
C GLY A 60 3.08 -3.45 -0.48
N SER A 61 2.16 -3.54 0.49
CA SER A 61 2.00 -2.46 1.49
C SER A 61 3.25 -2.27 2.34
N SER A 62 3.99 -3.36 2.60
CA SER A 62 5.21 -3.38 3.41
C SER A 62 6.45 -2.87 2.68
N VAL A 63 6.38 -2.69 1.35
CA VAL A 63 7.53 -2.34 0.50
C VAL A 63 7.19 -1.37 -0.65
N ASN A 64 6.00 -0.76 -0.70
CA ASN A 64 5.61 0.09 -1.84
C ASN A 64 6.40 1.40 -1.90
N PHE A 65 6.37 1.99 -3.12
CA PHE A 65 7.21 3.10 -3.58
C PHE A 65 7.12 4.37 -2.73
N ILE A 66 8.23 5.11 -2.79
CA ILE A 66 8.51 6.38 -2.13
C ILE A 66 9.05 7.31 -3.19
N ASN A 67 8.40 8.44 -3.44
CA ASN A 67 8.94 9.44 -4.35
C ASN A 67 9.32 10.71 -3.59
N CYS A 68 10.41 11.33 -4.04
CA CYS A 68 10.85 12.69 -3.73
C CYS A 68 10.30 13.27 -2.43
N GLY A 69 10.75 12.71 -1.30
CA GLY A 69 10.46 13.27 0.02
C GLY A 69 9.15 12.87 0.71
N THR A 70 8.29 12.08 0.07
CA THR A 70 7.09 11.54 0.73
C THR A 70 6.96 10.04 0.51
N VAL A 71 6.46 9.35 1.53
CA VAL A 71 6.58 7.90 1.63
C VAL A 71 5.21 7.25 1.52
N ALA A 72 5.03 6.35 0.54
CA ALA A 72 3.84 5.52 0.35
C ALA A 72 2.62 6.31 -0.13
N MET A 73 2.56 6.67 -1.41
CA MET A 73 1.46 7.49 -1.96
C MET A 73 0.08 6.91 -1.65
N TYR A 74 -0.77 7.72 -1.04
CA TYR A 74 -2.19 7.45 -0.92
C TYR A 74 -2.88 7.99 -2.17
N THR A 75 -3.61 7.13 -2.87
CA THR A 75 -4.41 7.49 -4.04
C THR A 75 -5.61 6.57 -4.10
N ARG A 76 -6.74 7.10 -4.59
CA ARG A 76 -7.95 6.35 -4.86
C ARG A 76 -8.29 6.42 -6.34
N ALA A 77 -8.94 5.38 -6.83
CA ALA A 77 -9.54 5.38 -8.16
C ALA A 77 -10.71 6.37 -8.23
N ALA A 78 -11.04 6.83 -9.43
CA ALA A 78 -12.20 7.67 -9.67
C ALA A 78 -13.50 6.85 -9.49
N ALA A 79 -14.62 7.53 -9.22
CA ALA A 79 -15.91 6.85 -9.06
C ALA A 79 -16.30 6.02 -10.29
N SER A 80 -16.01 6.52 -11.49
CA SER A 80 -16.25 5.82 -12.76
C SER A 80 -15.54 4.47 -12.85
N ASP A 81 -14.36 4.32 -12.26
CA ASP A 81 -13.61 3.07 -12.31
C ASP A 81 -14.36 1.94 -11.58
N TYR A 82 -15.02 2.27 -10.47
CA TYR A 82 -15.86 1.34 -9.71
C TYR A 82 -17.23 1.14 -10.37
N ASP A 83 -17.83 2.21 -10.89
CA ASP A 83 -19.12 2.13 -11.58
C ASP A 83 -19.01 1.26 -12.84
N ASP A 84 -17.87 1.27 -13.53
CA ASP A 84 -17.60 0.37 -14.65
C ASP A 84 -17.56 -1.10 -14.21
N TRP A 85 -17.07 -1.42 -13.01
CA TRP A 85 -17.14 -2.79 -12.48
C TRP A 85 -18.59 -3.26 -12.32
N GLU A 86 -19.47 -2.40 -11.81
CA GLU A 86 -20.89 -2.75 -11.64
C GLU A 86 -21.65 -2.76 -12.97
N ILE A 87 -21.48 -1.72 -13.79
CA ILE A 87 -22.30 -1.45 -14.97
C ILE A 87 -21.76 -2.18 -16.20
N VAL A 88 -20.47 -2.07 -16.49
CA VAL A 88 -19.84 -2.64 -17.68
C VAL A 88 -19.56 -4.12 -17.47
N HIS A 89 -18.93 -4.46 -16.34
CA HIS A 89 -18.54 -5.84 -16.03
C HIS A 89 -19.62 -6.66 -15.31
N LYS A 90 -20.80 -6.05 -15.05
CA LYS A 90 -21.98 -6.73 -14.47
C LYS A 90 -21.67 -7.39 -13.12
N ASN A 91 -20.98 -6.68 -12.24
CA ASN A 91 -20.70 -7.10 -10.87
C ASN A 91 -21.51 -6.27 -9.86
N PRO A 92 -22.78 -6.64 -9.57
CA PRO A 92 -23.61 -5.90 -8.62
C PRO A 92 -22.93 -5.74 -7.26
N GLY A 93 -23.02 -4.54 -6.68
CA GLY A 93 -22.43 -4.22 -5.38
C GLY A 93 -20.99 -3.72 -5.43
N TRP A 94 -20.37 -3.67 -6.60
CA TRP A 94 -19.02 -3.13 -6.80
C TRP A 94 -18.99 -1.67 -7.29
N GLY A 95 -20.15 -1.01 -7.37
CA GLY A 95 -20.25 0.40 -7.73
C GLY A 95 -19.67 1.32 -6.66
N SER A 96 -19.33 2.55 -7.05
CA SER A 96 -18.72 3.54 -6.16
C SER A 96 -19.55 3.82 -4.91
N LYS A 97 -20.89 3.87 -5.05
CA LYS A 97 -21.83 4.15 -3.95
C LYS A 97 -21.81 3.08 -2.87
N GLN A 98 -21.59 1.82 -3.24
CA GLN A 98 -21.52 0.70 -2.31
C GLN A 98 -20.13 0.65 -1.68
N LEU A 99 -19.09 0.80 -2.49
CA LEU A 99 -17.69 0.69 -2.05
C LEU A 99 -17.24 1.85 -1.17
N ILE A 100 -17.78 3.07 -1.31
CA ILE A 100 -17.34 4.22 -0.50
C ILE A 100 -17.45 3.95 1.00
N SER A 101 -18.49 3.23 1.43
CA SER A 101 -18.66 2.81 2.83
C SER A 101 -17.52 1.91 3.31
N LEU A 102 -17.04 0.99 2.47
CA LEU A 102 -15.93 0.09 2.76
C LEU A 102 -14.58 0.82 2.73
N LEU A 103 -14.40 1.74 1.79
CA LEU A 103 -13.20 2.58 1.70
C LEU A 103 -13.05 3.43 2.98
N LYS A 104 -14.15 4.03 3.46
CA LYS A 104 -14.18 4.76 4.73
C LYS A 104 -13.92 3.87 5.93
N LYS A 105 -14.44 2.65 5.93
CA LYS A 105 -14.19 1.68 7.02
C LYS A 105 -12.71 1.29 7.10
N ALA A 106 -12.00 1.25 5.97
CA ALA A 106 -10.61 0.83 5.92
C ALA A 106 -9.63 1.89 6.46
N GLU A 107 -9.95 3.18 6.35
CA GLU A 107 -9.00 4.25 6.62
C GLU A 107 -9.34 5.15 7.81
N THR A 108 -8.29 5.74 8.38
CA THR A 108 -8.32 7.01 9.10
C THR A 108 -7.50 8.01 8.30
N PHE A 109 -8.16 9.04 7.79
CA PHE A 109 -7.56 10.16 7.09
C PHE A 109 -7.19 11.27 8.10
N GLN A 110 -5.91 11.43 8.40
CA GLN A 110 -5.45 12.17 9.59
C GLN A 110 -5.39 13.70 9.39
N ASN A 111 -5.36 14.20 8.16
CA ASN A 111 -5.18 15.63 7.86
C ASN A 111 -6.49 16.39 7.53
N GLY A 112 -7.63 15.76 7.78
CA GLY A 112 -8.93 16.29 7.38
C GLY A 112 -9.21 16.00 5.91
N GLY A 113 -10.36 15.38 5.65
CA GLY A 113 -10.88 15.09 4.33
C GLY A 113 -12.39 15.21 4.36
N ASP A 114 -13.03 15.19 3.20
CA ASP A 114 -14.48 15.23 3.13
C ASP A 114 -15.09 14.03 3.88
N ALA A 115 -15.92 14.30 4.89
CA ALA A 115 -16.54 13.29 5.73
C ALA A 115 -17.51 12.38 4.94
N GLU A 116 -17.98 12.80 3.76
CA GLU A 116 -18.79 11.96 2.89
C GLU A 116 -17.95 10.83 2.27
N THR A 117 -16.68 11.09 1.96
CA THR A 117 -15.82 10.19 1.19
C THR A 117 -14.68 9.56 2.01
N HIS A 118 -14.26 10.18 3.11
CA HIS A 118 -13.12 9.74 3.91
C HIS A 118 -13.50 9.17 5.28
N GLY A 119 -12.72 8.18 5.71
CA GLY A 119 -12.86 7.52 7.00
C GLY A 119 -12.04 8.21 8.09
N THR A 120 -12.50 8.17 9.33
CA THR A 120 -11.77 8.78 10.48
C THR A 120 -11.33 7.75 11.52
N SER A 121 -11.79 6.50 11.43
CA SER A 121 -11.58 5.48 12.47
C SER A 121 -11.06 4.13 11.96
N GLY A 122 -10.88 3.97 10.65
CA GLY A 122 -10.36 2.76 10.05
C GLY A 122 -8.91 2.47 10.41
N PRO A 123 -8.46 1.21 10.32
CA PRO A 123 -7.13 0.82 10.80
C PRO A 123 -5.98 1.40 9.97
N ILE A 124 -6.13 1.60 8.66
CA ILE A 124 -5.07 2.15 7.80
C ILE A 124 -4.99 3.66 7.94
N LYS A 125 -3.81 4.20 8.23
CA LYS A 125 -3.59 5.62 8.43
C LYS A 125 -3.07 6.23 7.15
N ALA A 126 -3.77 7.26 6.69
CA ALA A 126 -3.40 8.08 5.55
C ALA A 126 -3.18 9.50 6.04
N SER A 127 -2.02 10.08 5.69
CA SER A 127 -1.64 11.40 6.14
C SER A 127 -0.74 12.17 5.18
N PHE A 128 -0.73 13.48 5.34
CA PHE A 128 0.22 14.40 4.76
C PHE A 128 1.32 14.67 5.79
N ALA A 129 2.56 14.30 5.46
CA ALA A 129 3.73 14.60 6.27
C ALA A 129 4.16 16.06 6.05
N ASP A 130 4.46 16.78 7.13
CA ASP A 130 4.80 18.22 7.12
C ASP A 130 6.20 18.52 6.53
N GLU A 131 6.94 17.50 6.12
CA GLU A 131 8.24 17.66 5.46
C GLU A 131 8.06 18.09 3.99
N ASN A 132 7.84 19.38 3.80
CA ASN A 132 7.81 20.01 2.49
C ASN A 132 9.23 20.09 1.92
N PHE A 133 9.62 19.08 1.16
CA PHE A 133 10.80 19.19 0.30
C PHE A 133 10.58 20.35 -0.66
N ASN A 134 11.59 21.21 -0.80
CA ASN A 134 11.55 22.37 -1.69
C ASN A 134 11.08 22.02 -3.12
N VAL A 135 11.40 20.82 -3.61
CA VAL A 135 10.96 20.31 -4.91
C VAL A 135 9.44 20.18 -5.01
N GLY A 136 8.75 19.75 -3.95
CA GLY A 136 7.29 19.63 -3.95
C GLY A 136 6.61 21.00 -4.10
N SER A 137 7.03 21.98 -3.29
CA SER A 137 6.50 23.35 -3.39
C SER A 137 6.84 24.01 -4.73
N GLN A 138 8.05 23.79 -5.26
CA GLN A 138 8.45 24.29 -6.59
C GLN A 138 7.65 23.63 -7.71
N PHE A 139 7.38 22.33 -7.61
CA PHE A 139 6.54 21.61 -8.56
C PHE A 139 5.13 22.21 -8.61
N LEU A 140 4.49 22.40 -7.45
CA LEU A 140 3.17 23.02 -7.36
C LEU A 140 3.16 24.46 -7.92
N ALA A 141 4.20 25.25 -7.65
CA ALA A 141 4.33 26.62 -8.14
C ALA A 141 4.42 26.69 -9.69
N VAL A 142 5.05 25.70 -10.33
CA VAL A 142 5.08 25.61 -11.80
C VAL A 142 3.78 25.03 -12.32
N ALA A 143 3.25 23.97 -11.70
CA ALA A 143 2.03 23.30 -12.12
C ALA A 143 0.84 24.27 -12.17
N ALA A 144 0.71 25.16 -11.18
CA ALA A 144 -0.34 26.18 -11.12
C ALA A 144 -0.33 27.19 -12.30
N GLN A 145 0.75 27.26 -13.09
CA GLN A 145 0.79 28.07 -14.31
C GLN A 145 0.07 27.41 -15.49
N TYR A 146 -0.10 26.08 -15.43
CA TYR A 146 -0.67 25.27 -16.50
C TYR A 146 -2.00 24.64 -16.10
N ASP A 147 -2.15 24.30 -14.83
CA ASP A 147 -3.37 23.75 -14.25
C ASP A 147 -4.11 24.81 -13.44
N LYS A 148 -5.40 24.99 -13.74
CA LYS A 148 -6.27 25.97 -13.11
C LYS A 148 -6.88 25.47 -11.79
N ASP A 149 -6.80 24.16 -11.54
CA ASP A 149 -7.28 23.54 -10.32
C ASP A 149 -6.30 22.44 -9.87
N PRO A 150 -5.08 22.82 -9.44
CA PRO A 150 -4.10 21.84 -9.00
C PRO A 150 -4.56 21.20 -7.68
N GLU A 151 -5.10 19.98 -7.75
CA GLU A 151 -5.29 19.16 -6.56
C GLU A 151 -3.93 18.95 -5.87
N THR A 152 -3.85 19.15 -4.56
CA THR A 152 -2.64 18.92 -3.76
C THR A 152 -2.56 17.44 -3.37
N PRO A 153 -1.82 16.59 -4.12
CA PRO A 153 -1.98 15.15 -4.05
C PRO A 153 -0.86 14.56 -3.19
N HIS A 154 -0.85 14.91 -1.91
CA HIS A 154 0.30 14.61 -1.05
C HIS A 154 -0.10 13.86 0.22
N HIS A 155 -1.02 12.92 0.08
CA HIS A 155 -1.30 11.98 1.16
C HIS A 155 -0.47 10.72 0.98
N SER A 156 -0.21 10.08 2.11
CA SER A 156 0.76 9.03 2.24
C SER A 156 0.29 8.01 3.28
N TYR A 157 0.56 6.73 3.08
CA TYR A 157 0.28 5.66 4.03
C TYR A 157 1.31 5.66 5.16
N VAL A 158 1.35 6.77 5.89
CA VAL A 158 2.17 7.01 7.08
C VAL A 158 1.24 7.43 8.21
N ASP A 159 1.50 6.91 9.40
CA ASP A 159 0.80 7.34 10.60
C ASP A 159 1.51 8.54 11.23
N LEU A 160 0.83 9.70 11.30
CA LEU A 160 1.39 10.91 11.91
C LEU A 160 1.75 10.75 13.39
N THR A 161 1.12 9.81 14.10
CA THR A 161 1.34 9.66 15.54
C THR A 161 2.71 9.07 15.86
N ASN A 162 3.31 8.33 14.93
CA ASN A 162 4.56 7.60 15.15
C ASN A 162 5.54 7.65 13.96
N GLY A 163 5.16 8.27 12.84
CA GLY A 163 5.97 8.41 11.63
C GLY A 163 6.25 7.08 10.90
N ARG A 164 5.56 6.00 11.27
CA ARG A 164 5.75 4.68 10.65
C ARG A 164 4.85 4.49 9.44
N ARG A 165 5.30 3.63 8.54
CA ARG A 165 4.46 3.10 7.47
C ARG A 165 3.17 2.50 8.03
N SER A 166 2.05 2.79 7.38
CA SER A 166 0.76 2.13 7.61
C SER A 166 0.59 0.96 6.64
N ASP A 167 1.19 -0.18 6.97
CA ASP A 167 1.04 -1.42 6.19
C ASP A 167 -0.12 -2.29 6.68
N THR A 168 -0.59 -3.21 5.84
CA THR A 168 -1.71 -4.09 6.17
C THR A 168 -1.46 -4.96 7.40
N PRO A 169 -0.33 -5.68 7.56
CA PRO A 169 -0.20 -6.62 8.66
C PRO A 169 -0.13 -5.93 10.02
N HIS A 170 0.56 -4.80 10.22
CA HIS A 170 0.51 -4.09 11.51
C HIS A 170 -0.88 -3.53 11.85
N ASN A 171 -1.67 -3.19 10.83
CA ASN A 171 -2.96 -2.53 11.03
C ASN A 171 -4.14 -3.53 11.14
N TYR A 172 -4.02 -4.74 10.60
CA TYR A 172 -5.08 -5.76 10.62
C TYR A 172 -4.72 -7.07 11.31
N ILE A 173 -3.44 -7.44 11.37
CA ILE A 173 -3.02 -8.79 11.75
C ILE A 173 -2.24 -8.77 13.07
N TYR A 174 -1.11 -8.08 13.10
CA TYR A 174 -0.23 -8.02 14.26
C TYR A 174 -0.90 -7.27 15.40
N ASP A 175 -0.68 -7.74 16.63
CA ASP A 175 -1.11 -7.10 17.87
C ASP A 175 -2.62 -6.83 17.98
N LYS A 176 -3.46 -7.57 17.23
CA LYS A 176 -4.93 -7.47 17.29
C LYS A 176 -5.62 -8.56 18.11
N GLY A 177 -4.86 -9.42 18.80
CA GLY A 177 -5.41 -10.42 19.72
C GLY A 177 -6.33 -11.44 19.06
N HIS A 178 -6.02 -11.86 17.83
CA HIS A 178 -6.84 -12.82 17.08
C HIS A 178 -6.77 -14.21 17.73
N ASN A 179 -7.94 -14.77 18.10
CA ASN A 179 -8.04 -16.15 18.52
C ASN A 179 -8.11 -17.07 17.30
N GLY A 180 -7.21 -18.05 17.22
CA GLY A 180 -7.21 -19.06 16.15
C GLY A 180 -6.57 -18.63 14.82
N LEU A 181 -5.91 -17.47 14.75
CA LEU A 181 -5.15 -17.06 13.58
C LEU A 181 -3.71 -17.62 13.65
N THR A 182 -3.29 -18.35 12.60
CA THR A 182 -1.89 -18.81 12.44
C THR A 182 -1.29 -18.22 11.19
N ILE A 183 -0.08 -17.65 11.30
CA ILE A 183 0.66 -17.07 10.17
C ILE A 183 1.80 -18.01 9.82
N LEU A 184 1.81 -18.50 8.58
CA LEU A 184 2.89 -19.33 8.05
C LEU A 184 3.71 -18.51 7.06
N GLU A 185 4.83 -17.95 7.53
CA GLU A 185 5.77 -17.23 6.69
C GLU A 185 6.73 -18.16 5.93
N ARG A 186 7.41 -17.61 4.92
CA ARG A 186 8.40 -18.33 4.08
C ARG A 186 7.84 -19.60 3.41
N ARG A 187 6.52 -19.69 3.23
CA ARG A 187 5.84 -20.77 2.49
C ARG A 187 5.36 -20.26 1.15
N ARG A 188 5.68 -20.98 0.08
CA ARG A 188 5.14 -20.74 -1.26
C ARG A 188 4.05 -21.75 -1.54
N VAL A 189 2.82 -21.28 -1.73
CA VAL A 189 1.72 -22.12 -2.19
C VAL A 189 2.02 -22.56 -3.62
N VAL A 190 2.02 -23.87 -3.88
CA VAL A 190 2.33 -24.44 -5.20
C VAL A 190 1.06 -24.80 -5.97
N ARG A 191 0.06 -25.36 -5.28
CA ARG A 191 -1.23 -25.75 -5.87
C ARG A 191 -2.31 -25.87 -4.79
N VAL A 192 -3.56 -25.77 -5.21
CA VAL A 192 -4.75 -26.10 -4.41
C VAL A 192 -5.14 -27.56 -4.72
N ILE A 193 -5.58 -28.30 -3.70
CA ILE A 193 -6.10 -29.66 -3.85
C ILE A 193 -7.62 -29.56 -3.82
N PHE A 194 -8.30 -30.14 -4.82
CA PHE A 194 -9.75 -30.22 -4.87
C PHE A 194 -10.19 -31.59 -4.34
N GLU A 195 -11.22 -31.58 -3.52
CA GLU A 195 -11.95 -32.77 -3.06
C GLU A 195 -13.23 -32.95 -3.88
#